data_AF-A0A2H1FCT2-F1
#
_entry.id   AF-A0A2H1FCT2-F1
#
_cell.length_a   1.000
_cell.length_b   1.000
_cell.length_c   1.000
_cell.angle_alpha   90.00
_cell.angle_beta   90.00
_cell.angle_gamma   90.00
#
_symmetry.space_group_name_H-M   'P 1'
#
loop_
_entity.id
_entity.type
_entity.pdbx_description
1 polymer ?
#
loop_
_entity_poly.entity_id
_entity_poly.type
_entity_poly.pdbx_seq_one_letter_code
_entity_poly.pdbx_strand_id
1 'polypeptide(L)' 'MKAMSYKKFRESKATHYDTIEGKMERAQVIKKLESFLTQKLGEGQDFFDQYNVKEE' A
#
# COMPACT_ATOMS: atom_id res chain seq x y z
N MET A 1 -14.89 -3.52 -2.77
CA MET A 1 -14.04 -3.81 -1.58
C MET A 1 -13.20 -2.59 -1.31
N LYS A 2 -13.13 -2.12 -0.06
CA LYS A 2 -12.31 -0.97 0.34
C LYS A 2 -10.83 -1.36 0.32
N ALA A 3 -9.96 -0.41 -0.01
CA ALA A 3 -8.52 -0.60 0.15
C ALA A 3 -8.16 -0.84 1.62
N MET A 4 -7.03 -1.51 1.84
CA MET A 4 -6.45 -1.71 3.15
C MET A 4 -6.01 -0.36 3.76
N SER A 5 -6.05 -0.21 5.09
CA SER A 5 -5.48 0.96 5.76
C SER A 5 -3.99 0.80 6.04
N TYR A 6 -3.26 1.90 6.14
CA TYR A 6 -1.83 1.87 6.49
C TYR A 6 -1.56 1.13 7.81
N LYS A 7 -2.43 1.31 8.81
CA LYS A 7 -2.34 0.57 10.08
C LYS A 7 -2.41 -0.94 9.86
N LYS A 8 -3.39 -1.39 9.07
CA LYS A 8 -3.59 -2.82 8.78
C LYS A 8 -2.43 -3.39 7.95
N PHE A 9 -1.88 -2.61 7.02
CA PHE A 9 -0.67 -3.00 6.28
C PHE A 9 0.54 -3.20 7.20
N ARG A 10 0.71 -2.31 8.18
CA ARG A 10 1.83 -2.42 9.11
C ARG A 10 1.71 -3.65 10.03
N GLU A 11 0.50 -4.03 10.39
CA GLU A 11 0.18 -5.23 11.19
C GLU A 11 0.18 -6.53 10.36
N SER A 12 -0.04 -6.42 9.04
CA SER A 12 -0.03 -7.55 8.12
C SER A 12 1.35 -8.21 8.04
N LYS A 13 1.33 -9.55 7.94
CA LYS A 13 2.50 -10.39 7.65
C LYS A 13 2.50 -10.91 6.21
N ALA A 14 1.59 -10.42 5.36
CA ALA A 14 1.51 -10.86 3.98
C ALA A 14 2.78 -10.45 3.23
N THR A 15 3.34 -11.39 2.48
CA THR A 15 4.50 -11.19 1.61
C THR A 15 4.11 -10.46 0.33
N HIS A 16 2.85 -10.57 -0.08
CA HIS A 16 2.31 -9.96 -1.30
C HIS A 16 1.02 -9.20 -1.02
N TYR A 17 0.72 -8.23 -1.88
CA TYR A 17 -0.50 -7.45 -1.87
C TYR A 17 -1.02 -7.32 -3.29
N ASP A 18 -2.34 -7.39 -3.44
CA ASP A 18 -2.99 -7.02 -4.69
C ASP A 18 -3.07 -5.50 -4.78
N THR A 19 -2.66 -4.95 -5.91
CA THR A 19 -2.73 -3.52 -6.21
C THR A 19 -3.38 -3.32 -7.58
N ILE A 20 -3.68 -2.08 -7.96
CA ILE A 20 -4.17 -1.77 -9.32
C ILE A 20 -3.17 -2.16 -10.44
N GLU A 21 -1.89 -2.26 -10.12
CA GLU A 21 -0.83 -2.68 -11.05
C GLU A 21 -0.60 -4.20 -11.03
N GLY A 22 -1.41 -4.93 -10.25
CA GLY A 22 -1.29 -6.37 -10.03
C GLY A 22 -0.66 -6.70 -8.68
N LYS A 23 -0.22 -7.96 -8.55
CA LYS A 23 0.36 -8.50 -7.33
C LYS A 23 1.77 -7.93 -7.11
N MET A 24 1.98 -7.28 -5.98
CA MET A 24 3.26 -6.70 -5.59
C MET A 24 3.80 -7.32 -4.31
N GLU A 25 5.11 -7.45 -4.25
CA GLU A 25 5.83 -7.79 -3.03
C GLU A 25 5.70 -6.68 -1.98
N ARG A 26 5.66 -7.06 -0.70
CA ARG A 26 5.61 -6.10 0.43
C ARG A 26 6.70 -5.03 0.31
N ALA A 27 7.92 -5.43 -0.06
CA ALA A 27 9.06 -4.52 -0.21
C ALA A 27 8.81 -3.46 -1.30
N GLN A 28 8.15 -3.84 -2.40
CA GLN A 28 7.80 -2.91 -3.47
C GLN A 28 6.72 -1.92 -3.02
N VAL A 29 5.69 -2.42 -2.31
CA VAL A 29 4.64 -1.59 -1.72
C VAL A 29 5.24 -0.58 -0.74
N ILE A 30 6.16 -1.00 0.14
CA ILE A 30 6.88 -0.10 1.06
C ILE A 30 7.65 0.97 0.29
N LYS A 31 8.44 0.59 -0.72
CA LYS A 31 9.25 1.54 -1.50
C LYS A 31 8.38 2.58 -2.20
N LYS A 32 7.23 2.17 -2.75
CA LYS A 32 6.27 3.09 -3.38
C LYS A 32 5.59 3.98 -2.35
N LEU A 33 5.20 3.44 -1.20
CA LEU A 33 4.64 4.21 -0.08
C LEU A 33 5.64 5.27 0.40
N GLU A 34 6.91 4.92 0.60
CA GLU A 34 7.97 5.86 1.00
C GLU A 34 8.17 6.96 -0.04
N SER A 35 8.19 6.61 -1.33
CA SER A 35 8.27 7.58 -2.41
C SER A 35 7.06 8.52 -2.43
N PHE A 36 5.86 7.98 -2.23
CA PHE A 36 4.61 8.75 -2.15
C PHE A 36 4.62 9.74 -0.99
N LEU A 37 5.02 9.29 0.20
CA LEU A 37 5.16 10.14 1.40
C LEU A 37 6.22 11.22 1.21
N THR A 38 7.34 10.89 0.56
CA THR A 38 8.44 11.84 0.29
C THR A 38 8.00 12.94 -0.70
N GLN A 39 7.13 12.61 -1.65
CA GLN A 39 6.59 13.56 -2.63
C GLN A 39 5.49 14.48 -2.08
N LYS A 40 5.20 14.44 -0.76
CA LYS A 40 4.20 15.29 -0.08
C LYS A 40 2.78 15.24 -0.70
N LEU A 41 2.39 14.11 -1.29
CA LEU A 41 1.10 13.97 -1.98
C LEU A 41 -0.09 13.58 -1.07
N GLY A 42 0.11 13.42 0.24
CA GLY A 42 -0.99 13.13 1.17
C GLY A 42 -0.57 12.34 2.40
N GLU A 43 -1.54 11.95 3.21
CA GLU A 43 -1.33 11.03 4.34
C GLU A 43 -1.08 9.62 3.80
N GLY A 44 -0.44 8.75 4.58
CA GLY A 44 -0.14 7.38 4.15
C GLY A 44 -1.38 6.59 3.72
N GLN A 45 -2.59 7.01 4.11
CA GLN A 45 -3.86 6.40 3.71
C GLN A 45 -4.20 6.67 2.23
N ASP A 46 -3.86 7.84 1.69
CA ASP A 46 -4.12 8.20 0.29
C ASP A 46 -3.42 7.25 -0.69
N PHE A 47 -2.23 6.75 -0.30
CA PHE A 47 -1.52 5.74 -1.07
C PHE A 47 -2.33 4.45 -1.21
N PHE A 48 -2.87 3.91 -0.12
CA PHE A 48 -3.58 2.62 -0.19
C PHE A 48 -4.89 2.74 -0.98
N ASP A 49 -5.59 3.87 -0.82
CA ASP A 49 -6.80 4.15 -1.58
C ASP A 49 -6.51 4.37 -3.07
N GLN A 50 -5.45 5.12 -3.41
CA GLN A 50 -5.02 5.34 -4.80
C GLN A 50 -4.58 4.04 -5.50
N TYR A 51 -3.80 3.21 -4.80
CA TYR A 51 -3.26 1.95 -5.36
C TYR A 51 -4.17 0.74 -5.12
N ASN A 52 -5.35 0.94 -4.50
CA ASN A 52 -6.34 -0.08 -4.13
C ASN A 52 -5.70 -1.33 -3.50
N VAL A 53 -4.74 -1.11 -2.60
CA VAL A 53 -3.92 -2.16 -2.02
C VAL A 53 -4.79 -3.06 -1.15
N LYS A 54 -4.76 -4.37 -1.40
CA LYS A 54 -5.50 -5.41 -0.67
C LYS A 54 -4.55 -6.51 -0.25
N GLU A 55 -4.85 -7.10 0.90
CA GLU A 55 -4.18 -8.32 1.34
C GLU A 55 -4.86 -9.50 0.65
N GLU A 56 -4.02 -10.39 0.10
CA GLU A 56 -4.43 -11.70 -0.43
C GLU A 56 -4.52 -12.72 0.71
#